data_AF-A0A9D6ESD0-F1
#
_entry.id   AF-A0A9D6ESD0-F1
#
_cell.length_a   1.000
_cell.length_b   1.000
_cell.length_c   1.000
_cell.angle_alpha   90.00
_cell.angle_beta   90.00
_cell.angle_gamma   90.00
#
_symmetry.space_group_name_H-M   'P 1'
#
loop_
_entity.id
_entity.type
_entity.pdbx_description
1 polymer ?
#
loop_
_entity_poly.entity_id
_entity_poly.type
_entity_poly.pdbx_seq_one_letter_code
_entity_poly.pdbx_strand_id
1 'polypeptide(L)'
;MQCPRCQSESPPDATFCPECGARLEIACPSCGTANAPIHKFCKRCGQPLTSTAPGARFAFPQAYTPPHLAEKILSSKSALEGERKQVTVLFADLKGSMELLADRDAEEARKLLDPVLERMMEAVHRYEGTVNQVMGDGIMALFGAPVAHEDHAVRACYAALRMQESVNRYGDEIQRAHGVPVQIRVGLNSGEVVVRSIGSDLRMDYTAVGQTTHLAARMEQMARPGSVLVTAVTLRLAEGYIHVKPLGPVAVKGLEAPIDVYEVAGAGSARSRLQVGAARGLSPFVGRDGELEQLQRALEQTEKGHGQVVALVGEPGVGKSRLFWEFAHSYRTDGWLLLQGAAVSYGKATAYSPVLDLLKGYFKIEDRDDSRTIQEKVTG
;
A
#
# COMPACT_ATOMS: atom_id res chain seq x y z
N MET A 1 -43.94 -2.44 -26.76
CA MET A 1 -42.63 -2.68 -26.12
C MET A 1 -42.76 -3.83 -25.13
N GLN A 2 -41.75 -4.70 -24.99
CA GLN A 2 -41.83 -5.82 -24.03
C GLN A 2 -41.44 -5.37 -22.62
N CYS A 3 -42.24 -5.76 -21.63
CA CYS A 3 -41.92 -5.47 -20.23
C CYS A 3 -40.66 -6.26 -19.80
N PRO A 4 -39.62 -5.63 -19.23
CA PRO A 4 -38.41 -6.33 -18.80
C PRO A 4 -38.64 -7.28 -17.62
N ARG A 5 -39.79 -7.19 -16.93
CA ARG A 5 -40.13 -8.01 -15.75
C ARG A 5 -40.96 -9.25 -16.09
N CYS A 6 -42.03 -9.10 -16.88
CA CYS A 6 -42.95 -10.18 -17.21
C CYS A 6 -43.01 -10.52 -18.71
N GLN A 7 -42.22 -9.83 -19.54
CA GLN A 7 -42.13 -10.02 -21.00
C GLN A 7 -43.43 -9.80 -21.78
N SER A 8 -44.51 -9.35 -21.13
CA SER A 8 -45.76 -9.02 -21.81
C SER A 8 -45.61 -7.79 -22.71
N GLU A 9 -46.38 -7.77 -23.79
CA GLU A 9 -46.39 -6.66 -24.74
C GLU A 9 -47.20 -5.49 -24.17
N SER A 10 -46.53 -4.36 -23.97
CA SER A 10 -47.12 -3.13 -23.42
C SER A 10 -47.20 -2.04 -24.51
N PRO A 11 -48.23 -1.18 -24.50
CA PRO A 11 -48.35 -0.04 -25.41
C PRO A 11 -47.11 0.87 -25.36
N PRO A 12 -46.69 1.48 -26.48
CA PRO A 12 -45.46 2.28 -26.56
C PRO A 12 -45.49 3.58 -25.74
N ASP A 13 -46.66 4.02 -25.30
CA ASP A 13 -46.93 5.21 -24.50
C ASP A 13 -47.22 4.90 -23.01
N ALA A 14 -47.19 3.63 -22.61
CA ALA A 14 -47.50 3.22 -21.25
C ALA A 14 -46.31 3.46 -20.29
N THR A 15 -46.52 4.27 -19.24
CA THR A 15 -45.52 4.53 -18.18
C THR A 15 -45.35 3.33 -17.23
N PHE A 16 -46.36 2.47 -17.13
CA PHE A 16 -46.36 1.25 -16.31
C PHE A 16 -46.91 0.08 -17.13
N CYS A 17 -46.41 -1.13 -16.85
CA CYS A 17 -46.91 -2.35 -17.45
C CYS A 17 -48.32 -2.65 -16.92
N PRO A 18 -49.35 -2.80 -17.78
CA PRO A 18 -50.72 -3.07 -17.34
C PRO A 18 -50.89 -4.44 -16.68
N GLU A 19 -49.99 -5.39 -16.95
CA GLU A 19 -50.05 -6.76 -16.40
C GLU A 19 -49.36 -6.91 -15.04
N CYS A 20 -48.21 -6.26 -14.81
CA CYS A 20 -47.41 -6.47 -13.59
C CYS A 20 -47.11 -5.19 -12.80
N GLY A 21 -47.59 -4.03 -13.25
CA GLY A 21 -47.37 -2.73 -12.60
C GLY A 21 -45.94 -2.22 -12.65
N ALA A 22 -45.01 -2.89 -13.33
CA ALA A 22 -43.61 -2.46 -13.44
C ALA A 22 -43.50 -1.16 -14.23
N ARG A 23 -42.74 -0.18 -13.72
CA ARG A 23 -42.50 1.08 -14.42
C ARG A 23 -41.66 0.84 -15.67
N LEU A 24 -42.14 1.32 -16.81
CA LEU A 24 -41.55 1.11 -18.13
C LEU A 24 -40.66 2.28 -18.58
N GLU A 25 -40.45 3.28 -17.72
CA GLU A 25 -39.58 4.43 -17.99
C GLU A 25 -38.50 4.58 -16.90
N ILE A 26 -37.29 4.98 -17.32
CA ILE A 26 -36.16 5.29 -16.45
C ILE A 26 -36.00 6.81 -16.39
N ALA A 27 -36.17 7.40 -15.20
CA ALA A 27 -35.88 8.81 -14.99
C ALA A 27 -34.37 9.04 -14.92
N CYS A 28 -33.87 10.04 -15.64
CA CYS A 28 -32.46 10.42 -15.57
C CYS A 28 -32.13 10.93 -14.15
N PRO A 29 -31.08 10.41 -13.50
CA PRO A 29 -30.72 10.82 -12.13
C PRO A 29 -30.22 12.26 -12.02
N SER A 30 -29.83 12.88 -13.13
CA SER A 30 -29.26 14.23 -13.16
C SER A 30 -30.28 15.30 -13.55
N CYS A 31 -31.12 15.03 -14.55
CA CYS A 31 -32.07 16.03 -15.07
C CYS A 31 -33.55 15.61 -14.97
N GLY A 32 -33.84 14.45 -14.38
CA GLY A 32 -35.22 13.95 -14.19
C GLY A 32 -35.97 13.55 -15.47
N THR A 33 -35.36 13.69 -16.65
CA THR A 33 -36.03 13.38 -17.93
C THR A 33 -36.35 11.88 -18.02
N ALA A 34 -37.57 11.53 -18.43
CA ALA A 34 -37.98 10.16 -18.67
C ALA A 34 -37.37 9.60 -19.96
N ASN A 35 -36.80 8.40 -19.87
CA ASN A 35 -36.15 7.69 -20.97
C ASN A 35 -36.70 6.27 -21.09
N ALA A 36 -36.72 5.75 -22.32
CA ALA A 36 -37.10 4.38 -22.56
C ALA A 36 -36.05 3.41 -21.97
N PRO A 37 -36.42 2.19 -21.56
CA PRO A 37 -35.50 1.23 -20.94
C PRO A 37 -34.36 0.80 -21.87
N ILE A 38 -34.56 0.94 -23.19
CA ILE A 38 -33.55 0.65 -24.21
C ILE A 38 -32.46 1.73 -24.31
N HIS A 39 -32.67 2.92 -23.73
CA HIS A 39 -31.70 4.01 -23.80
C HIS A 39 -30.56 3.80 -22.82
N LYS A 40 -29.32 3.73 -23.33
CA LYS A 40 -28.10 3.69 -22.50
C LYS A 40 -27.71 5.06 -21.92
N PHE A 41 -28.13 6.14 -22.57
CA PHE A 41 -27.84 7.53 -22.20
C PHE A 41 -29.09 8.39 -22.22
N CYS A 42 -29.12 9.45 -21.40
CA CYS A 42 -30.23 10.38 -21.34
C CYS A 42 -30.37 11.13 -22.65
N LYS A 43 -31.57 11.08 -23.24
CA LYS A 43 -31.89 11.77 -24.50
C LYS A 43 -31.79 13.29 -24.44
N ARG A 44 -31.66 13.87 -23.23
CA ARG A 44 -31.60 15.33 -23.02
C ARG A 44 -30.22 15.82 -22.60
N CYS A 45 -29.63 15.24 -21.55
CA CYS A 45 -28.35 15.72 -21.01
C CYS A 45 -27.16 14.80 -21.30
N GLY A 46 -27.36 13.67 -22.00
CA GLY A 46 -26.29 12.74 -22.35
C GLY A 46 -25.78 11.86 -21.19
N GLN A 47 -26.32 12.00 -19.97
CA GLN A 47 -25.85 11.24 -18.82
C GLN A 47 -26.20 9.74 -18.92
N PRO A 48 -25.30 8.81 -18.56
CA PRO A 48 -25.59 7.37 -18.61
C PRO A 48 -26.80 7.01 -17.72
N LEU A 49 -27.73 6.20 -18.23
CA LEU A 49 -28.98 5.81 -17.56
C LEU A 49 -28.92 4.43 -16.92
N THR A 50 -27.93 3.62 -17.28
CA THR A 50 -27.57 2.45 -16.50
C THR A 50 -27.24 2.91 -15.10
N SER A 51 -28.06 2.48 -14.13
CA SER A 51 -27.69 2.58 -12.72
C SER A 51 -26.29 2.04 -12.59
N THR A 52 -25.38 2.84 -12.02
CA THR A 52 -24.23 2.29 -11.34
C THR A 52 -24.75 1.16 -10.46
N ALA A 53 -24.56 -0.09 -10.88
CA ALA A 53 -24.81 -1.22 -10.02
C ALA A 53 -24.07 -0.93 -8.70
N PRO A 54 -24.63 -1.27 -7.52
CA PRO A 54 -23.97 -1.04 -6.24
C PRO A 54 -22.59 -1.72 -6.10
N GLY A 55 -22.17 -2.49 -7.11
CA GLY A 55 -20.81 -3.00 -7.34
C GLY A 55 -19.76 -1.99 -7.84
N ALA A 56 -20.15 -0.79 -8.28
CA ALA A 56 -19.28 0.09 -9.07
C ALA A 56 -18.17 0.81 -8.28
N ARG A 57 -18.24 0.87 -6.94
CA ARG A 57 -17.23 1.56 -6.10
C ARG A 57 -15.81 1.01 -6.28
N PHE A 58 -15.69 -0.30 -6.55
CA PHE A 58 -14.41 -0.98 -6.75
C PHE A 58 -14.21 -1.48 -8.18
N ALA A 59 -15.12 -1.13 -9.10
CA ALA A 59 -15.06 -1.61 -10.48
C ALA A 59 -13.95 -0.93 -11.29
N PHE A 60 -13.57 0.30 -10.93
CA PHE A 60 -12.56 1.08 -11.64
C PHE A 60 -11.51 1.63 -10.67
N PRO A 61 -10.19 1.49 -10.96
CA PRO A 61 -9.15 2.03 -10.09
C PRO A 61 -9.24 3.54 -9.85
N GLN A 62 -9.81 4.28 -10.80
CA GLN A 62 -10.08 5.72 -10.69
C GLN A 62 -11.01 6.08 -9.53
N ALA A 63 -11.91 5.17 -9.14
CA ALA A 63 -12.90 5.45 -8.10
C ALA A 63 -12.31 5.40 -6.68
N TYR A 64 -11.20 4.68 -6.48
CA TYR A 64 -10.57 4.50 -5.17
C TYR A 64 -9.13 5.04 -5.09
N THR A 65 -8.51 5.42 -6.21
CA THR A 65 -7.14 5.95 -6.22
C THR A 65 -7.14 7.45 -5.89
N PRO A 66 -6.36 7.92 -4.90
CA PRO A 66 -6.25 9.33 -4.57
C PRO A 66 -5.82 10.21 -5.78
N PRO A 67 -6.31 11.46 -5.90
CA PRO A 67 -6.04 12.32 -7.06
C PRO A 67 -4.56 12.51 -7.38
N HIS A 68 -3.73 12.72 -6.36
CA HIS A 68 -2.29 12.90 -6.51
C HIS A 68 -1.56 11.65 -7.03
N LEU A 69 -2.07 10.45 -6.72
CA LEU A 69 -1.54 9.20 -7.28
C LEU A 69 -2.08 9.01 -8.70
N ALA A 70 -3.36 9.29 -8.95
CA ALA A 70 -3.95 9.22 -10.28
C ALA A 70 -3.21 10.12 -11.28
N GLU A 71 -2.88 11.36 -10.91
CA GLU A 71 -2.08 12.27 -11.74
C GLU A 71 -0.68 11.72 -12.02
N LYS A 72 0.03 11.21 -11.01
CA LYS A 72 1.33 10.56 -11.19
C LYS A 72 1.24 9.37 -12.14
N ILE A 73 0.24 8.50 -11.95
CA ILE A 73 0.00 7.33 -12.80
C ILE A 73 -0.23 7.77 -14.26
N LEU A 74 -1.12 8.75 -14.48
CA LEU A 74 -1.42 9.29 -15.81
C LEU A 74 -0.19 9.92 -16.46
N SER A 75 0.63 10.66 -15.72
CA SER A 75 1.86 11.27 -16.22
C SER A 75 2.92 10.22 -16.62
N SER A 76 2.93 9.07 -15.95
CA SER A 76 3.83 7.96 -16.26
C SER A 76 3.31 7.02 -17.35
N LYS A 77 2.01 7.10 -17.71
CA LYS A 77 1.31 6.16 -18.59
C LYS A 77 1.89 6.10 -20.01
N SER A 78 2.32 7.24 -20.57
CA SER A 78 2.90 7.31 -21.91
C SER A 78 4.32 6.71 -22.02
N ALA A 79 5.00 6.49 -20.89
CA ALA A 79 6.34 5.92 -20.84
C ALA A 79 6.36 4.39 -20.56
N LEU A 80 5.19 3.76 -20.36
CA LEU A 80 5.10 2.43 -19.73
C LEU A 80 4.81 1.25 -20.69
N GLU A 81 4.58 1.48 -21.99
CA GLU A 81 4.28 0.38 -22.92
C GLU A 81 5.49 -0.51 -23.19
N GLY A 82 5.43 -1.77 -22.74
CA GLY A 82 6.43 -2.80 -23.04
C GLY A 82 7.67 -2.78 -22.15
N GLU A 83 7.72 -1.93 -21.12
CA GLU A 83 8.86 -1.87 -20.20
C GLU A 83 8.85 -3.03 -19.20
N ARG A 84 10.03 -3.64 -18.97
CA ARG A 84 10.28 -4.53 -17.83
C ARG A 84 10.55 -3.69 -16.60
N LYS A 85 9.75 -3.87 -15.54
CA LYS A 85 9.95 -3.20 -14.25
C LYS A 85 10.07 -4.22 -13.13
N GLN A 86 11.01 -3.96 -12.23
CA GLN A 86 11.06 -4.65 -10.96
C GLN A 86 9.93 -4.12 -10.08
N VAL A 87 9.04 -5.01 -9.64
CA VAL A 87 7.90 -4.65 -8.80
C VAL A 87 7.82 -5.54 -7.57
N THR A 88 6.98 -5.15 -6.62
CA THR A 88 6.50 -6.04 -5.56
C THR A 88 5.00 -6.13 -5.63
N VAL A 89 4.52 -7.37 -5.73
CA VAL A 89 3.12 -7.72 -5.77
C VAL A 89 2.68 -8.08 -4.36
N LEU A 90 1.57 -7.51 -3.93
CA LEU A 90 0.94 -7.78 -2.64
C LEU A 90 -0.46 -8.34 -2.89
N PHE A 91 -0.75 -9.47 -2.27
CA PHE A 91 -2.10 -10.02 -2.13
C PHE A 91 -2.52 -9.92 -0.68
N ALA A 92 -3.73 -9.44 -0.44
CA ALA A 92 -4.36 -9.46 0.86
C ALA A 92 -5.78 -10.00 0.73
N ASP A 93 -6.17 -10.89 1.63
CA ASP A 93 -7.45 -11.58 1.60
C ASP A 93 -8.04 -11.69 3.01
N LEU A 94 -9.37 -11.61 3.11
CA LEU A 94 -10.07 -11.76 4.38
C LEU A 94 -10.30 -13.24 4.68
N LYS A 95 -9.83 -13.70 5.85
CA LYS A 95 -10.10 -15.06 6.30
C LYS A 95 -11.56 -15.22 6.69
N GLY A 96 -12.17 -16.33 6.26
CA GLY A 96 -13.50 -16.73 6.71
C GLY A 96 -14.63 -15.89 6.13
N SER A 97 -14.39 -15.16 5.03
CA SER A 97 -15.42 -14.41 4.32
C SER A 97 -16.63 -15.28 4.01
N MET A 98 -16.44 -16.50 3.48
CA MET A 98 -17.57 -17.39 3.20
C MET A 98 -18.40 -17.75 4.43
N GLU A 99 -17.79 -17.92 5.60
CA GLU A 99 -18.51 -18.18 6.86
C GLU A 99 -19.24 -16.93 7.36
N LEU A 100 -18.62 -15.75 7.22
CA LEU A 100 -19.24 -14.45 7.46
C LEU A 100 -20.43 -14.16 6.52
N LEU A 101 -20.41 -14.74 5.32
CA LEU A 101 -21.37 -14.54 4.24
C LEU A 101 -22.48 -15.60 4.19
N ALA A 102 -22.26 -16.79 4.75
CA ALA A 102 -23.14 -17.95 4.57
C ALA A 102 -24.57 -17.74 5.12
N ASP A 103 -24.70 -17.05 6.25
CA ASP A 103 -25.97 -16.81 6.94
C ASP A 103 -26.49 -15.36 6.80
N ARG A 104 -25.88 -14.55 5.92
CA ARG A 104 -26.21 -13.13 5.75
C ARG A 104 -26.69 -12.82 4.35
N ASP A 105 -27.56 -11.83 4.23
CA ASP A 105 -27.90 -11.30 2.92
C ASP A 105 -26.68 -10.59 2.29
N ALA A 106 -26.69 -10.45 0.96
CA ALA A 106 -25.58 -9.87 0.21
C ALA A 106 -25.31 -8.39 0.58
N GLU A 107 -26.28 -7.71 1.21
CA GLU A 107 -26.12 -6.32 1.63
C GLU A 107 -25.41 -6.20 3.00
N GLU A 108 -25.78 -7.02 3.98
CA GLU A 108 -25.13 -7.08 5.29
C GLU A 108 -23.69 -7.59 5.20
N ALA A 109 -23.50 -8.64 4.40
CA ALA A 109 -22.20 -9.11 3.93
C ALA A 109 -21.28 -7.96 3.51
N ARG A 110 -21.80 -7.10 2.64
CA ARG A 110 -21.05 -6.02 2.03
C ARG A 110 -20.77 -4.87 3.00
N LYS A 111 -21.70 -4.58 3.92
CA LYS A 111 -21.48 -3.62 5.01
C LYS A 111 -20.30 -4.01 5.93
N LEU A 112 -20.01 -5.31 6.04
CA LEU A 112 -18.85 -5.79 6.81
C LEU A 112 -17.56 -5.81 5.99
N LEU A 113 -17.64 -6.18 4.71
CA LEU A 113 -16.47 -6.31 3.82
C LEU A 113 -15.92 -4.96 3.34
N ASP A 114 -16.80 -4.03 2.93
CA ASP A 114 -16.38 -2.76 2.32
C ASP A 114 -15.42 -1.97 3.25
N PRO A 115 -15.67 -1.83 4.57
CA PRO A 115 -14.73 -1.14 5.48
C PRO A 115 -13.36 -1.80 5.62
N VAL A 116 -13.29 -3.14 5.47
CA VAL A 116 -12.03 -3.90 5.49
C VAL A 116 -11.26 -3.64 4.20
N LEU A 117 -11.92 -3.76 3.06
CA LEU A 117 -11.35 -3.44 1.75
C LEU A 117 -10.82 -2.00 1.72
N GLU A 118 -11.59 -1.03 2.21
CA GLU A 118 -11.19 0.38 2.30
C GLU A 118 -9.92 0.58 3.14
N ARG A 119 -9.81 -0.08 4.29
CA ARG A 119 -8.61 -0.05 5.14
C ARG A 119 -7.39 -0.66 4.46
N MET A 120 -7.60 -1.75 3.71
CA MET A 120 -6.53 -2.35 2.92
C MET A 120 -6.07 -1.39 1.81
N MET A 121 -7.00 -0.80 1.06
CA MET A 121 -6.70 0.20 0.02
C MET A 121 -5.99 1.43 0.59
N GLU A 122 -6.45 1.97 1.72
CA GLU A 122 -5.80 3.11 2.38
C GLU A 122 -4.35 2.79 2.75
N ALA A 123 -4.09 1.61 3.30
CA ALA A 123 -2.74 1.17 3.63
C ALA A 123 -1.85 1.05 2.38
N VAL A 124 -2.36 0.54 1.25
CA VAL A 124 -1.62 0.52 -0.02
C VAL A 124 -1.27 1.94 -0.46
N HIS A 125 -2.27 2.82 -0.56
CA HIS A 125 -2.08 4.16 -1.08
C HIS A 125 -1.17 5.01 -0.18
N ARG A 126 -1.21 4.81 1.14
CA ARG A 126 -0.33 5.49 2.10
C ARG A 126 1.14 5.29 1.81
N TYR A 127 1.51 4.11 1.33
CA TYR A 127 2.89 3.78 0.95
C TYR A 127 3.14 3.94 -0.56
N GLU A 128 2.28 4.69 -1.26
CA GLU A 128 2.32 4.96 -2.70
C GLU A 128 2.25 3.69 -3.57
N GLY A 129 1.63 2.62 -3.05
CA GLY A 129 1.25 1.46 -3.85
C GLY A 129 0.02 1.77 -4.71
N THR A 130 -0.19 0.95 -5.73
CA THR A 130 -1.37 1.03 -6.62
C THR A 130 -2.19 -0.24 -6.50
N VAL A 131 -3.47 -0.12 -6.13
CA VAL A 131 -4.38 -1.26 -6.11
C VAL A 131 -4.83 -1.55 -7.53
N ASN A 132 -4.39 -2.68 -8.08
CA ASN A 132 -4.65 -3.06 -9.46
C ASN A 132 -6.03 -3.71 -9.61
N GLN A 133 -6.43 -4.54 -8.63
CA GLN A 133 -7.69 -5.28 -8.68
C GLN A 133 -8.22 -5.57 -7.27
N VAL A 134 -9.55 -5.50 -7.12
CA VAL A 134 -10.29 -6.03 -5.97
C VAL A 134 -10.88 -7.38 -6.38
N MET A 135 -10.71 -8.40 -5.53
CA MET A 135 -11.07 -9.80 -5.80
C MET A 135 -12.10 -10.28 -4.78
N GLY A 136 -13.31 -9.71 -4.81
CA GLY A 136 -14.35 -10.04 -3.84
C GLY A 136 -14.03 -9.50 -2.45
N ASP A 137 -13.39 -10.32 -1.62
CA ASP A 137 -13.01 -10.08 -0.24
C ASP A 137 -11.51 -9.74 -0.05
N GLY A 138 -10.73 -9.80 -1.13
CA GLY A 138 -9.32 -9.46 -1.14
C GLY A 138 -8.94 -8.35 -2.12
N ILE A 139 -7.68 -7.93 -2.07
CA ILE A 139 -7.08 -6.99 -3.01
C ILE A 139 -5.76 -7.49 -3.56
N MET A 140 -5.45 -7.08 -4.79
CA MET A 140 -4.14 -7.19 -5.41
C MET A 140 -3.57 -5.79 -5.63
N ALA A 141 -2.39 -5.55 -5.07
CA ALA A 141 -1.69 -4.29 -5.15
C ALA A 141 -0.27 -4.45 -5.69
N LEU A 142 0.23 -3.37 -6.29
CA LEU A 142 1.55 -3.30 -6.90
C LEU A 142 2.34 -2.12 -6.32
N PHE A 143 3.61 -2.36 -6.08
CA PHE A 143 4.58 -1.35 -5.67
C PHE A 143 5.74 -1.33 -6.68
N GLY A 144 6.19 -0.13 -7.04
CA GLY A 144 7.23 0.05 -8.08
C GLY A 144 6.66 0.14 -9.50
N ALA A 145 5.36 -0.05 -9.68
CA ALA A 145 4.63 0.27 -10.90
C ALA A 145 3.21 0.75 -10.56
N PRO A 146 2.65 1.68 -11.36
CA PRO A 146 3.28 2.41 -12.47
C PRO A 146 4.26 3.50 -11.97
N VAL A 147 4.13 3.92 -10.71
CA VAL A 147 5.09 4.82 -10.07
C VAL A 147 6.32 4.02 -9.64
N ALA A 148 7.48 4.35 -10.22
CA ALA A 148 8.74 3.69 -9.90
C ALA A 148 9.25 4.15 -8.53
N HIS A 149 9.58 3.17 -7.68
CA HIS A 149 10.14 3.39 -6.35
C HIS A 149 11.29 2.41 -6.14
N GLU A 150 12.48 2.92 -5.79
CA GLU A 150 13.63 2.07 -5.47
C GLU A 150 13.42 1.20 -4.22
N ASP A 151 12.56 1.66 -3.31
CA ASP A 151 12.20 1.03 -2.04
C ASP A 151 10.84 0.30 -2.11
N HIS A 152 10.42 -0.12 -3.31
CA HIS A 152 9.11 -0.75 -3.54
C HIS A 152 8.83 -1.95 -2.63
N ALA A 153 9.83 -2.79 -2.33
CA ALA A 153 9.67 -3.96 -1.46
C ALA A 153 9.45 -3.56 0.00
N VAL A 154 10.19 -2.56 0.49
CA VAL A 154 10.05 -2.01 1.84
C VAL A 154 8.66 -1.40 2.02
N ARG A 155 8.23 -0.58 1.05
CA ARG A 155 6.89 0.04 1.04
C ARG A 155 5.79 -0.99 1.09
N ALA A 156 5.92 -2.06 0.29
CA ALA A 156 4.92 -3.13 0.27
C ALA A 156 4.86 -3.85 1.63
N CYS A 157 6.01 -4.13 2.27
CA CYS A 157 6.03 -4.74 3.59
C CYS A 157 5.43 -3.82 4.67
N TYR A 158 5.70 -2.51 4.62
CA TYR A 158 5.08 -1.56 5.55
C TYR A 158 3.59 -1.39 5.30
N ALA A 159 3.14 -1.41 4.05
CA ALA A 159 1.72 -1.44 3.73
C ALA A 159 1.07 -2.70 4.32
N ALA A 160 1.67 -3.88 4.16
CA ALA A 160 1.17 -5.13 4.72
C ALA A 160 1.06 -5.10 6.25
N LEU A 161 2.08 -4.60 6.95
CA LEU A 161 2.05 -4.44 8.41
C LEU A 161 0.95 -3.45 8.84
N ARG A 162 0.81 -2.35 8.11
CA ARG A 162 -0.23 -1.34 8.39
C ARG A 162 -1.64 -1.88 8.13
N MET A 163 -1.82 -2.72 7.10
CA MET A 163 -3.08 -3.42 6.85
C MET A 163 -3.43 -4.33 8.02
N GLN A 164 -2.48 -5.13 8.49
CA GLN A 164 -2.71 -6.01 9.64
C GLN A 164 -3.14 -5.20 10.87
N GLU A 165 -2.44 -4.10 11.17
CA GLU A 165 -2.78 -3.21 12.29
C GLU A 165 -4.18 -2.58 12.14
N SER A 166 -4.50 -2.03 10.97
CA SER A 166 -5.76 -1.32 10.75
C SER A 166 -6.97 -2.25 10.74
N VAL A 167 -6.81 -3.44 10.15
CA VAL A 167 -7.86 -4.46 10.11
C VAL A 167 -8.04 -5.11 11.47
N ASN A 168 -6.97 -5.39 12.24
CA ASN A 168 -7.10 -5.95 13.58
C ASN A 168 -7.88 -5.01 14.52
N ARG A 169 -7.59 -3.69 14.49
CA ARG A 169 -8.38 -2.71 15.27
C ARG A 169 -9.86 -2.74 14.93
N TYR A 170 -10.20 -2.83 13.65
CA TYR A 170 -11.59 -2.94 13.22
C TYR A 170 -12.18 -4.30 13.59
N GLY A 171 -11.39 -5.38 13.50
CA GLY A 171 -11.79 -6.71 13.93
C GLY A 171 -12.15 -6.77 15.42
N ASP A 172 -11.44 -6.04 16.27
CA ASP A 172 -11.78 -5.94 17.70
C ASP A 172 -13.12 -5.21 17.95
N GLU A 173 -13.50 -4.27 17.09
CA GLU A 173 -14.81 -3.61 17.13
C GLU A 173 -15.92 -4.57 16.68
N ILE A 174 -15.71 -5.27 15.57
CA ILE A 174 -16.66 -6.24 15.02
C ILE A 174 -16.82 -7.46 15.91
N GLN A 175 -15.74 -7.97 16.51
CA GLN A 175 -15.79 -9.07 17.46
C GLN A 175 -16.67 -8.71 18.67
N ARG A 176 -16.59 -7.46 19.15
CA ARG A 176 -17.44 -6.98 20.26
C ARG A 176 -18.90 -6.80 19.86
N ALA A 177 -19.16 -6.33 18.65
CA ALA A 177 -20.52 -6.05 18.17
C ALA A 177 -21.26 -7.29 17.64
N HIS A 178 -20.54 -8.22 17.00
CA HIS A 178 -21.11 -9.32 16.22
C HIS A 178 -20.55 -10.69 16.59
N GLY A 179 -19.55 -10.78 17.46
CA GLY A 179 -18.99 -12.05 17.92
C GLY A 179 -18.08 -12.76 16.91
N VAL A 180 -17.72 -12.11 15.80
CA VAL A 180 -16.96 -12.73 14.70
C VAL A 180 -15.57 -12.09 14.55
N PRO A 181 -14.50 -12.90 14.48
CA PRO A 181 -13.15 -12.38 14.31
C PRO A 181 -12.90 -12.02 12.84
N VAL A 182 -12.45 -10.80 12.59
CA VAL A 182 -12.05 -10.31 11.26
C VAL A 182 -10.53 -10.28 11.19
N GLN A 183 -9.94 -11.13 10.37
CA GLN A 183 -8.49 -11.23 10.20
C GLN A 183 -8.14 -11.35 8.71
N ILE A 184 -7.04 -10.73 8.31
CA ILE A 184 -6.54 -10.84 6.93
C ILE A 184 -5.26 -11.68 6.87
N ARG A 185 -5.04 -12.26 5.69
CA ARG A 185 -3.78 -12.88 5.29
C ARG A 185 -3.14 -11.98 4.26
N VAL A 186 -1.81 -11.85 4.31
CA VAL A 186 -1.08 -11.05 3.32
C VAL A 186 0.12 -11.82 2.80
N GLY A 187 0.31 -11.80 1.49
CA GLY A 187 1.43 -12.42 0.80
C GLY A 187 2.11 -11.44 -0.14
N LEU A 188 3.45 -11.43 -0.14
CA LEU A 188 4.23 -10.60 -1.04
C LEU A 188 5.30 -11.39 -1.78
N ASN A 189 5.52 -10.99 -3.03
CA ASN A 189 6.65 -11.44 -3.81
C ASN A 189 7.15 -10.33 -4.75
N SER A 190 8.46 -10.28 -4.97
CA SER A 190 9.11 -9.31 -5.85
C SER A 190 9.67 -10.00 -7.09
N GLY A 191 9.59 -9.33 -8.23
CA GLY A 191 10.09 -9.85 -9.50
C GLY A 191 9.88 -8.87 -10.65
N GLU A 192 10.43 -9.21 -11.81
CA GLU A 192 10.21 -8.45 -13.04
C GLU A 192 8.80 -8.69 -13.58
N VAL A 193 8.13 -7.63 -14.02
CA VAL A 193 6.87 -7.69 -14.77
C VAL A 193 6.97 -6.83 -16.01
N VAL A 194 6.32 -7.26 -17.09
CA VAL A 194 6.14 -6.43 -18.30
C VAL A 194 4.83 -5.69 -18.17
N VAL A 195 4.89 -4.37 -18.28
CA VAL A 195 3.72 -3.51 -18.25
C VAL A 195 3.17 -3.37 -19.67
N ARG A 196 1.87 -3.64 -19.84
CA ARG A 196 1.15 -3.39 -21.10
C ARG A 196 -0.09 -2.58 -20.78
N SER A 197 -0.22 -1.38 -21.35
CA SER A 197 -1.48 -0.66 -21.30
C SER A 197 -2.43 -1.24 -22.33
N ILE A 198 -3.62 -1.63 -21.89
CA ILE A 198 -4.74 -1.92 -22.77
C ILE A 198 -5.88 -0.98 -22.34
N GLY A 199 -6.05 0.13 -23.08
CA GLY A 199 -7.19 1.04 -22.92
C GLY A 199 -6.96 2.32 -22.10
N SER A 200 -8.00 3.16 -22.07
CA SER A 200 -8.03 4.48 -21.43
C SER A 200 -8.04 4.45 -19.90
N ASP A 201 -8.32 3.29 -19.30
CA ASP A 201 -8.59 3.20 -17.86
C ASP A 201 -7.27 3.14 -17.04
N LEU A 202 -7.33 3.47 -15.75
CA LEU A 202 -6.20 3.26 -14.80
C LEU A 202 -5.92 1.77 -14.55
N ARG A 203 -6.69 0.88 -15.18
CA ARG A 203 -6.50 -0.56 -15.12
C ARG A 203 -5.38 -0.93 -16.09
N MET A 204 -4.27 -1.41 -15.56
CA MET A 204 -3.14 -1.87 -16.36
C MET A 204 -3.21 -3.41 -16.43
N ASP A 205 -3.39 -3.93 -17.63
CA ASP A 205 -3.35 -5.37 -17.87
C ASP A 205 -1.89 -5.81 -17.99
N TYR A 206 -1.25 -6.00 -16.84
CA TYR A 206 0.08 -6.58 -16.76
C TYR A 206 0.04 -8.01 -17.31
N THR A 207 0.47 -8.20 -18.56
CA THR A 207 0.24 -9.44 -19.32
C THR A 207 1.33 -10.51 -19.08
N ALA A 208 2.48 -10.15 -18.50
CA ALA A 208 3.60 -11.07 -18.26
C ALA A 208 3.77 -11.42 -16.78
N VAL A 209 2.68 -11.84 -16.14
CA VAL A 209 2.51 -11.81 -14.68
C VAL A 209 2.48 -13.18 -14.01
N GLY A 210 2.62 -14.27 -14.78
CA GLY A 210 2.38 -15.64 -14.29
C GLY A 210 3.09 -15.97 -12.98
N GLN A 211 4.43 -16.07 -12.97
CA GLN A 211 5.12 -16.62 -11.80
C GLN A 211 5.19 -15.65 -10.61
N THR A 212 5.54 -14.37 -10.81
CA THR A 212 5.73 -13.42 -9.71
C THR A 212 4.44 -13.19 -8.91
N THR A 213 3.31 -13.01 -9.61
CA THR A 213 2.00 -12.79 -8.99
C THR A 213 1.40 -14.07 -8.45
N HIS A 214 1.53 -15.20 -9.16
CA HIS A 214 1.08 -16.48 -8.59
C HIS A 214 1.84 -16.79 -7.30
N LEU A 215 3.14 -16.49 -7.24
CA LEU A 215 3.91 -16.72 -6.02
C LEU A 215 3.46 -15.82 -4.87
N ALA A 216 3.18 -14.53 -5.13
CA ALA A 216 2.61 -13.63 -4.12
C ALA A 216 1.24 -14.13 -3.61
N ALA A 217 0.36 -14.57 -4.51
CA ALA A 217 -0.93 -15.15 -4.15
C ALA A 217 -0.76 -16.45 -3.34
N ARG A 218 0.24 -17.28 -3.66
CA ARG A 218 0.56 -18.48 -2.86
C ARG A 218 1.05 -18.12 -1.46
N MET A 219 1.87 -17.08 -1.32
CA MET A 219 2.30 -16.60 -0.01
C MET A 219 1.10 -16.16 0.83
N GLU A 220 0.12 -15.49 0.23
CA GLU A 220 -1.12 -15.10 0.93
C GLU A 220 -1.90 -16.33 1.37
N GLN A 221 -2.16 -17.28 0.47
CA GLN A 221 -2.93 -18.49 0.77
C GLN A 221 -2.30 -19.36 1.86
N MET A 222 -0.96 -19.36 1.94
CA MET A 222 -0.19 -20.09 2.95
C MET A 222 -0.05 -19.32 4.27
N ALA A 223 -0.32 -18.01 4.27
CA ALA A 223 -0.24 -17.20 5.46
C ALA A 223 -1.27 -17.64 6.49
N ARG A 224 -0.86 -17.62 7.75
CA ARG A 224 -1.81 -17.76 8.86
C ARG A 224 -2.64 -16.46 8.95
N PRO A 225 -3.89 -16.53 9.42
CA PRO A 225 -4.67 -15.33 9.70
C PRO A 225 -3.89 -14.38 10.63
N GLY A 226 -3.81 -13.11 10.27
CA GLY A 226 -3.03 -12.12 11.02
C GLY A 226 -1.54 -12.07 10.67
N SER A 227 -1.05 -12.91 9.75
CA SER A 227 0.37 -12.95 9.36
C SER A 227 0.63 -12.39 7.96
N VAL A 228 1.88 -12.01 7.73
CA VAL A 228 2.38 -11.53 6.44
C VAL A 228 3.52 -12.43 5.99
N LEU A 229 3.41 -13.06 4.82
CA LEU A 229 4.46 -13.92 4.26
C LEU A 229 5.17 -13.26 3.08
N VAL A 230 6.49 -13.42 3.03
CA VAL A 230 7.36 -12.92 1.96
C VAL A 230 8.32 -14.01 1.48
N THR A 231 8.71 -13.92 0.22
CA THR A 231 9.75 -14.77 -0.36
C THR A 231 11.15 -14.24 -0.04
N ALA A 232 12.16 -15.10 -0.18
CA ALA A 232 13.57 -14.69 -0.09
C ALA A 232 13.93 -13.52 -1.02
N VAL A 233 13.32 -13.44 -2.20
CA VAL A 233 13.58 -12.35 -3.17
C VAL A 233 13.12 -11.01 -2.60
N THR A 234 11.92 -10.96 -2.04
CA THR A 234 11.40 -9.75 -1.38
C THR A 234 12.20 -9.39 -0.15
N LEU A 235 12.59 -10.39 0.68
CA LEU A 235 13.41 -10.16 1.86
C LEU A 235 14.73 -9.49 1.50
N ARG A 236 15.46 -9.95 0.47
CA ARG A 236 16.73 -9.33 0.05
C ARG A 236 16.60 -7.85 -0.31
N LEU A 237 15.44 -7.43 -0.81
CA LEU A 237 15.16 -6.04 -1.18
C LEU A 237 14.69 -5.18 0.01
N ALA A 238 14.12 -5.82 1.04
CA ALA A 238 13.63 -5.17 2.26
C ALA A 238 14.54 -5.39 3.47
N GLU A 239 15.66 -6.07 3.30
CA GLU A 239 16.52 -6.49 4.41
C GLU A 239 17.01 -5.31 5.24
N GLY A 240 17.03 -5.48 6.56
CA GLY A 240 17.36 -4.42 7.52
C GLY A 240 16.22 -3.43 7.81
N TYR A 241 15.25 -3.28 6.92
CA TYR A 241 14.06 -2.45 7.15
C TYR A 241 12.88 -3.18 7.78
N ILE A 242 12.94 -4.51 7.83
CA ILE A 242 11.89 -5.34 8.41
C ILE A 242 12.52 -6.40 9.32
N HIS A 243 11.81 -6.74 10.39
CA HIS A 243 12.08 -7.92 11.19
C HIS A 243 11.30 -9.09 10.62
N VAL A 244 11.98 -10.21 10.42
CA VAL A 244 11.38 -11.42 9.87
C VAL A 244 11.69 -12.65 10.72
N LYS A 245 10.78 -13.60 10.70
CA LYS A 245 10.97 -14.94 11.24
C LYS A 245 11.09 -15.94 10.08
N PRO A 246 12.17 -16.72 9.99
CA PRO A 246 12.28 -17.75 8.96
C PRO A 246 11.27 -18.86 9.24
N LEU A 247 10.51 -19.26 8.22
CA LEU A 247 9.66 -20.46 8.25
C LEU A 247 10.34 -21.66 7.58
N GLY A 248 11.46 -21.42 6.90
CA GLY A 248 12.24 -22.43 6.20
C GLY A 248 11.74 -22.71 4.77
N PRO A 249 12.29 -23.73 4.12
CA PRO A 249 11.90 -24.12 2.77
C PRO A 249 10.50 -24.74 2.76
N VAL A 250 9.60 -24.18 1.95
CA VAL A 250 8.23 -24.66 1.78
C VAL A 250 7.98 -25.05 0.34
N ALA A 251 7.37 -26.22 0.14
CA ALA A 251 6.93 -26.68 -1.17
C ALA A 251 5.73 -25.86 -1.63
N VAL A 252 5.89 -25.14 -2.75
CA VAL A 252 4.82 -24.34 -3.37
C VAL A 252 4.33 -25.05 -4.62
N LYS A 253 3.02 -25.26 -4.70
CA LYS A 253 2.39 -25.91 -5.85
C LYS A 253 2.71 -25.14 -7.14
N GLY A 254 3.35 -25.82 -8.09
CA GLY A 254 3.76 -25.26 -9.38
C GLY A 254 5.25 -24.88 -9.46
N LEU A 255 6.02 -25.08 -8.39
CA LEU A 255 7.48 -25.01 -8.40
C LEU A 255 8.05 -26.40 -8.10
N GLU A 256 9.14 -26.75 -8.78
CA GLU A 256 9.83 -28.04 -8.60
C GLU A 256 10.65 -28.08 -7.31
N ALA A 257 11.25 -26.94 -6.93
CA ALA A 257 12.05 -26.82 -5.72
C ALA A 257 11.27 -26.07 -4.62
N PRO A 258 11.39 -26.50 -3.34
CA PRO A 258 10.97 -25.71 -2.21
C PRO A 258 11.64 -24.33 -2.21
N ILE A 259 10.94 -23.32 -1.71
CA ILE A 259 11.47 -21.96 -1.58
C ILE A 259 11.49 -21.52 -0.13
N ASP A 260 12.47 -20.71 0.26
CA ASP A 260 12.51 -20.13 1.60
C ASP A 260 11.43 -19.07 1.77
N VAL A 261 10.61 -19.26 2.81
CA VAL A 261 9.52 -18.36 3.18
C VAL A 261 9.82 -17.73 4.54
N TYR A 262 9.44 -16.46 4.67
CA TYR A 262 9.66 -15.67 5.87
C TYR A 262 8.36 -14.99 6.28
N GLU A 263 8.09 -14.94 7.58
CA GLU A 263 6.99 -14.19 8.16
C GLU A 263 7.51 -12.81 8.59
N VAL A 264 6.83 -11.74 8.18
CA VAL A 264 7.17 -10.37 8.60
C VAL A 264 6.63 -10.13 10.01
N ALA A 265 7.53 -9.98 10.97
CA ALA A 265 7.20 -9.80 12.38
C ALA A 265 7.02 -8.32 12.77
N GLY A 266 7.61 -7.40 12.01
CA GLY A 266 7.49 -5.96 12.29
C GLY A 266 8.39 -5.10 11.43
N ALA A 267 8.28 -3.78 11.62
CA ALA A 267 9.19 -2.82 11.01
C ALA A 267 10.56 -2.89 11.69
N GLY A 268 11.62 -2.86 10.90
CA GLY A 268 13.00 -2.85 11.36
C GLY A 268 13.41 -1.47 11.88
N SER A 269 14.52 -1.43 12.61
CA SER A 269 15.10 -0.18 13.13
C SER A 269 15.86 0.63 12.07
N ALA A 270 16.30 0.01 10.97
CA ALA A 270 17.02 0.73 9.93
C ALA A 270 16.06 1.64 9.14
N ARG A 271 16.40 2.92 9.08
CA ARG A 271 15.64 3.98 8.42
C ARG A 271 16.22 4.35 7.04
N SER A 272 17.39 3.83 6.66
CA SER A 272 18.02 4.12 5.35
C SER A 272 18.87 2.98 4.78
N ARG A 273 19.06 2.98 3.45
CA ARG A 273 19.84 1.94 2.73
C ARG A 273 21.27 1.89 3.23
N LEU A 274 21.78 3.05 3.65
CA LEU A 274 23.12 3.18 4.18
C LEU A 274 23.26 2.52 5.55
N GLN A 275 22.27 2.64 6.44
CA GLN A 275 22.30 1.95 7.73
C GLN A 275 22.27 0.42 7.54
N VAL A 276 21.51 -0.07 6.56
CA VAL A 276 21.53 -1.49 6.18
C VAL A 276 22.89 -1.90 5.63
N GLY A 277 23.48 -1.10 4.73
CA GLY A 277 24.83 -1.34 4.22
C GLY A 277 25.91 -1.26 5.30
N ALA A 278 25.74 -0.38 6.29
CA ALA A 278 26.67 -0.22 7.41
C ALA A 278 26.83 -1.50 8.23
N ALA A 279 25.73 -2.21 8.46
CA ALA A 279 25.75 -3.49 9.17
C ALA A 279 26.55 -4.59 8.43
N ARG A 280 26.75 -4.46 7.11
CA ARG A 280 27.49 -5.43 6.28
C ARG A 280 28.94 -5.01 5.99
N GLY A 281 29.35 -3.84 6.46
CA GLY A 281 30.61 -3.21 6.08
C GLY A 281 30.45 -2.33 4.85
N LEU A 282 30.94 -1.09 4.96
CA LEU A 282 30.87 -0.09 3.88
C LEU A 282 32.15 -0.11 3.07
N SER A 283 32.04 0.18 1.77
CA SER A 283 33.22 0.40 0.93
C SER A 283 34.05 1.58 1.46
N PRO A 284 35.37 1.61 1.23
CA PRO A 284 36.20 2.76 1.60
C PRO A 284 35.58 4.07 1.12
N PHE A 285 35.53 5.06 2.00
CA PHE A 285 35.09 6.40 1.64
C PHE A 285 36.26 7.10 0.95
N VAL A 286 36.08 7.52 -0.30
CA VAL A 286 37.15 8.09 -1.13
C VAL A 286 36.70 9.42 -1.71
N GLY A 287 37.56 10.43 -1.57
CA GLY A 287 37.24 11.79 -1.94
C GLY A 287 36.22 12.42 -0.99
N ARG A 288 36.01 13.74 -1.12
CA ARG A 288 35.16 14.58 -0.26
C ARG A 288 35.79 15.08 1.05
N ASP A 289 37.12 15.13 1.11
CA ASP A 289 37.83 15.71 2.26
C ASP A 289 37.41 17.16 2.50
N GLY A 290 37.19 17.95 1.44
CA GLY A 290 36.74 19.34 1.54
C GLY A 290 35.36 19.48 2.18
N GLU A 291 34.39 18.64 1.79
CA GLU A 291 33.05 18.66 2.39
C GLU A 291 33.06 18.13 3.83
N LEU A 292 33.87 17.12 4.14
CA LEU A 292 34.09 16.67 5.52
C LEU A 292 34.70 17.78 6.38
N GLU A 293 35.70 18.49 5.88
CA GLU A 293 36.30 19.64 6.57
C GLU A 293 35.27 20.74 6.85
N GLN A 294 34.34 21.01 5.93
CA GLN A 294 33.27 21.99 6.15
C GLN A 294 32.35 21.58 7.30
N LEU A 295 31.96 20.30 7.35
CA LEU A 295 31.16 19.76 8.46
C LEU A 295 31.92 19.82 9.79
N GLN A 296 33.22 19.51 9.77
CA GLN A 296 34.08 19.59 10.96
C GLN A 296 34.21 21.03 11.47
N ARG A 297 34.42 22.01 10.58
CA ARG A 297 34.47 23.44 10.98
C ARG A 297 33.15 23.89 11.60
N ALA A 298 32.01 23.42 11.09
CA ALA A 298 30.71 23.71 11.70
C ALA A 298 30.58 23.10 13.11
N LEU A 299 31.09 21.88 13.32
CA LEU A 299 31.13 21.25 14.64
C LEU A 299 31.96 22.09 15.63
N GLU A 300 33.15 22.52 15.23
CA GLU A 300 34.06 23.35 16.04
C GLU A 300 33.44 24.71 16.43
N GLN A 301 32.61 25.31 15.57
CA GLN A 301 31.86 26.52 15.95
C GLN A 301 30.75 26.22 16.96
N THR A 302 30.12 25.06 16.84
CA THR A 302 29.08 24.61 17.77
C THR A 302 29.65 24.36 19.16
N GLU A 303 30.86 23.79 19.27
CA GLU A 303 31.59 23.66 20.55
C GLU A 303 31.82 25.00 21.26
N LYS A 304 32.02 26.06 20.47
CA LYS A 304 32.20 27.43 20.98
C LYS A 304 30.87 28.12 21.33
N GLY A 305 29.75 27.40 21.33
CA GLY A 305 28.42 27.91 21.62
C GLY A 305 27.71 28.59 20.44
N HIS A 306 28.25 28.51 19.22
CA HIS A 306 27.63 29.08 18.04
C HIS A 306 26.91 27.99 17.25
N GLY A 307 25.60 27.83 17.47
CA GLY A 307 24.79 26.84 16.76
C GLY A 307 24.91 26.98 15.24
N GLN A 308 25.08 25.85 14.54
CA GLN A 308 25.25 25.80 13.09
C GLN A 308 24.12 25.03 12.41
N VAL A 309 23.82 25.40 11.17
CA VAL A 309 22.92 24.66 10.28
C VAL A 309 23.67 24.40 8.98
N VAL A 310 23.76 23.13 8.58
CA VAL A 310 24.39 22.73 7.32
C VAL A 310 23.37 22.02 6.44
N ALA A 311 23.26 22.45 5.19
CA ALA A 311 22.39 21.84 4.18
C ALA A 311 23.24 21.16 3.11
N LEU A 312 23.00 19.87 2.86
CA LEU A 312 23.67 19.10 1.82
C LEU A 312 22.70 18.78 0.69
N VAL A 313 22.98 19.31 -0.51
CA VAL A 313 22.13 19.16 -1.70
C VAL A 313 22.92 18.47 -2.80
N GLY A 314 22.26 17.60 -3.54
CA GLY A 314 22.89 16.87 -4.64
C GLY A 314 21.98 15.78 -5.19
N GLU A 315 22.37 15.21 -6.32
CA GLU A 315 21.59 14.18 -7.03
C GLU A 315 21.46 12.88 -6.22
N PRO A 316 20.38 12.09 -6.43
CA PRO A 316 20.27 10.74 -5.88
C PRO A 316 21.51 9.90 -6.19
N GLY A 317 21.98 9.09 -5.23
CA GLY A 317 23.14 8.21 -5.43
C GLY A 317 24.53 8.86 -5.28
N VAL A 318 24.66 10.20 -5.27
CA VAL A 318 25.97 10.90 -5.19
C VAL A 318 26.74 10.72 -3.86
N GLY A 319 26.19 9.97 -2.90
CA GLY A 319 26.85 9.68 -1.62
C GLY A 319 26.52 10.64 -0.47
N LYS A 320 25.46 11.46 -0.56
CA LYS A 320 25.05 12.39 0.51
C LYS A 320 24.90 11.73 1.88
N SER A 321 24.16 10.61 1.94
CA SER A 321 23.98 9.88 3.19
C SER A 321 25.32 9.33 3.70
N ARG A 322 26.19 8.88 2.78
CA ARG A 322 27.52 8.34 3.12
C ARG A 322 28.40 9.39 3.78
N LEU A 323 28.42 10.61 3.24
CA LEU A 323 29.15 11.74 3.83
C LEU A 323 28.69 12.04 5.27
N PHE A 324 27.38 12.12 5.50
CA PHE A 324 26.85 12.34 6.86
C PHE A 324 27.16 11.18 7.80
N TRP A 325 27.12 9.94 7.32
CA TRP A 325 27.47 8.78 8.14
C TRP A 325 28.93 8.82 8.58
N GLU A 326 29.85 9.15 7.66
CA GLU A 326 31.28 9.30 7.96
C GLU A 326 31.52 10.41 8.99
N PHE A 327 30.86 11.55 8.83
CA PHE A 327 30.92 12.63 9.81
C PHE A 327 30.39 12.19 11.19
N ALA A 328 29.20 11.58 11.23
CA ALA A 328 28.50 11.22 12.45
C ALA A 328 29.07 10.00 13.19
N HIS A 329 29.90 9.18 12.52
CA HIS A 329 30.62 8.04 13.12
C HIS A 329 32.13 8.32 13.23
N SER A 330 32.54 9.58 13.09
CA SER A 330 33.92 9.97 13.33
C SER A 330 34.18 10.13 14.82
N TYR A 331 35.44 9.96 15.23
CA TYR A 331 35.88 10.20 16.61
C TYR A 331 35.58 11.62 17.11
N ARG A 332 35.32 12.59 16.20
CA ARG A 332 35.03 13.97 16.57
C ARG A 332 33.61 14.17 17.09
N THR A 333 32.70 13.27 16.76
CA THR A 333 31.35 13.25 17.30
C THR A 333 31.24 12.37 18.55
N ASP A 334 32.35 11.81 19.04
CA ASP A 334 32.35 11.07 20.30
C ASP A 334 31.94 11.99 21.46
N GLY A 335 31.00 11.52 22.28
CA GLY A 335 30.44 12.30 23.39
C GLY A 335 29.32 13.28 22.99
N TRP A 336 29.05 13.46 21.70
CA TRP A 336 27.88 14.22 21.25
C TRP A 336 26.62 13.37 21.29
N LEU A 337 25.50 13.99 21.69
CA LEU A 337 24.20 13.38 21.51
C LEU A 337 23.78 13.51 20.04
N LEU A 338 23.92 12.42 19.28
CA LEU A 338 23.47 12.35 17.91
C LEU A 338 22.00 11.91 17.84
N LEU A 339 21.13 12.80 17.36
CA LEU A 339 19.74 12.49 17.07
C LEU A 339 19.54 12.50 15.56
N GLN A 340 18.93 11.44 15.04
CA GLN A 340 18.65 11.30 13.61
C GLN A 340 17.14 11.16 13.38
N GLY A 341 16.61 11.96 12.47
CA GLY A 341 15.24 11.85 11.96
C GLY A 341 15.25 11.72 10.44
N ALA A 342 14.26 11.06 9.87
CA ALA A 342 14.14 10.90 8.41
C ALA A 342 12.79 11.43 7.92
N ALA A 343 12.81 12.27 6.89
CA ALA A 343 11.61 12.66 6.16
C ALA A 343 11.39 11.68 5.01
N VAL A 344 10.68 10.58 5.29
CA VAL A 344 10.30 9.60 4.28
C VAL A 344 9.00 10.01 3.58
N SER A 345 8.91 9.74 2.28
CA SER A 345 7.76 10.12 1.44
C SER A 345 6.39 9.61 1.96
N TYR A 346 6.35 8.44 2.59
CA TYR A 346 5.15 7.87 3.23
C TYR A 346 4.89 8.42 4.66
N GLY A 347 5.80 9.24 5.19
CA GLY A 347 5.62 9.98 6.44
C GLY A 347 4.84 11.29 6.29
N LYS A 348 4.49 11.71 5.05
CA LYS A 348 3.76 12.95 4.77
C LYS A 348 2.43 13.09 5.52
N ALA A 349 1.75 11.96 5.77
CA ALA A 349 0.48 11.93 6.50
C ALA A 349 0.66 11.99 8.03
N THR A 350 1.88 11.83 8.54
CA THR A 350 2.18 11.90 9.97
C THR A 350 2.76 13.29 10.26
N ALA A 351 1.95 14.16 10.84
CA ALA A 351 2.41 15.48 11.28
C ALA A 351 3.65 15.33 12.17
N TYR A 352 4.67 16.16 11.91
CA TYR A 352 5.91 16.19 12.67
C TYR A 352 6.69 14.85 12.72
N SER A 353 6.51 13.95 11.74
CA SER A 353 7.20 12.64 11.73
C SER A 353 8.71 12.73 12.00
N PRO A 354 9.48 13.65 11.38
CA PRO A 354 10.92 13.75 11.68
C PRO A 354 11.21 14.18 13.12
N VAL A 355 10.35 15.02 13.71
CA VAL A 355 10.49 15.48 15.10
C VAL A 355 10.14 14.36 16.07
N LEU A 356 9.10 13.58 15.77
CA LEU A 356 8.76 12.40 16.57
C LEU A 356 9.91 11.38 16.60
N ASP A 357 10.58 11.16 15.48
CA ASP A 357 11.77 10.29 15.43
C ASP A 357 12.90 10.82 16.33
N LEU A 358 13.16 12.14 16.30
CA LEU A 358 14.15 12.77 17.17
C LEU A 358 13.80 12.62 18.65
N LEU A 359 12.54 12.84 19.01
CA LEU A 359 12.06 12.69 20.40
C LEU A 359 12.13 11.23 20.86
N LYS A 360 11.71 10.28 20.01
CA LYS A 360 11.86 8.85 20.29
C LYS A 360 13.33 8.48 20.51
N GLY A 361 14.24 8.99 19.68
CA GLY A 361 15.67 8.80 19.84
C GLY A 361 16.20 9.39 21.14
N TYR A 362 15.77 10.61 21.49
CA TYR A 362 16.17 11.30 22.72
C TYR A 362 15.74 10.55 23.98
N PHE A 363 14.48 10.13 24.06
CA PHE A 363 13.91 9.39 25.19
C PHE A 363 14.13 7.88 25.13
N LYS A 364 14.81 7.36 24.10
CA LYS A 364 15.03 5.92 23.86
C LYS A 364 13.73 5.11 23.85
N ILE A 365 12.69 5.65 23.22
CA ILE A 365 11.39 5.01 23.06
C ILE A 365 11.46 4.02 21.89
N GLU A 366 11.09 2.77 22.15
CA GLU A 366 10.99 1.68 21.17
C GLU A 366 9.53 1.50 20.72
N ASP A 367 9.31 1.00 19.50
CA ASP A 367 7.96 0.83 18.95
C ASP A 367 7.11 -0.23 19.69
N ARG A 368 7.74 -1.04 20.55
CA ARG A 368 7.08 -2.05 21.40
C ARG A 368 6.81 -1.58 22.84
N ASP A 369 7.25 -0.38 23.20
CA ASP A 369 7.03 0.15 24.54
C ASP A 369 5.54 0.38 24.76
N ASP A 370 5.03 -0.07 25.90
CA ASP A 370 3.67 0.26 26.31
C ASP A 370 3.57 1.71 26.82
N SER A 371 2.35 2.23 26.97
CA SER A 371 2.13 3.62 27.38
C SER A 371 2.76 3.95 28.73
N ARG A 372 2.86 2.96 29.63
CA ARG A 372 3.48 3.15 30.95
C ARG A 372 5.00 3.30 30.82
N THR A 373 5.63 2.42 30.07
CA THR A 373 7.08 2.46 29.79
C THR A 373 7.48 3.75 29.09
N ILE A 374 6.66 4.21 28.14
CA ILE A 374 6.86 5.50 27.47
C ILE A 374 6.78 6.65 28.48
N GLN A 375 5.77 6.64 29.37
CA GLN A 375 5.61 7.69 30.38
C GLN A 375 6.83 7.74 31.31
N GLU A 376 7.26 6.59 31.83
CA GLU A 376 8.46 6.49 32.68
C GLU A 376 9.70 7.05 31.96
N LYS A 377 9.93 6.70 30.69
CA LYS A 377 11.06 7.24 29.90
C LYS A 377 11.02 8.75 29.68
N VAL A 378 9.83 9.34 29.56
CA VAL A 378 9.67 10.77 29.29
C VAL A 378 9.74 11.61 30.58
N THR A 379 9.19 11.11 31.68
CA THR A 379 9.09 11.89 32.93
C THR A 379 10.27 11.69 33.88
N GLY A 380 11.05 10.61 33.71
CA GLY A 380 12.18 10.28 34.58
C GLY A 380 11.76 9.37 35.73
#